data_AF-A0AAE9J065-F1
#
_entry.id   AF-A0AAE9J065-F1
#
_cell.length_a   1.000
_cell.length_b   1.000
_cell.length_c   1.000
_cell.angle_alpha   90.00
_cell.angle_beta   90.00
_cell.angle_gamma   90.00
#
_symmetry.space_group_name_H-M   'P 1'
#
loop_
_entity.id
_entity.type
_entity.pdbx_description
1 polymer ?
#
loop_
_entity_poly.entity_id
_entity_poly.type
_entity_poly.pdbx_seq_one_letter_code
_entity_poly.pdbx_strand_id
1 'polypeptide(L)'
;MQIHPQCPKFVEETAPISFPDLTSAGNCHAECNGGCTESNSATSCFACKHLTQTLRNKGGSGFKCVQKCDDTYYLDGDKCKMCSSHCHTCSKSEVCETCPGSLLLIDVDNMPHYDHGKCVESCPQGLVADYESNLVQAKCIWRKDLCGDGYFINAIGKCDLCDSACETCSAPGPMSCEKCAEGYGKGSIGYCRPCCTPGTGKSWQCEDCSKPDPSLTASTTQSSGFGWLFWITVFSIAICTVCACQKCTKEVKGSNVEYAPLPHYNATNGAVNLGVNSEDEDDDEEEDEVFVNVPASQAV
;
A
#
# COMPACT_ATOMS: atom_id res chain seq x y z
N MET A 1 28.45 -37.00 40.62
CA MET A 1 27.55 -35.97 41.19
C MET A 1 28.27 -34.64 41.08
N GLN A 2 28.12 -33.94 39.95
CA GLN A 2 28.65 -32.60 39.76
C GLN A 2 27.55 -31.62 40.14
N ILE A 3 27.79 -30.78 41.14
CA ILE A 3 26.87 -29.73 41.57
C ILE A 3 27.35 -28.45 40.89
N HIS A 4 26.61 -28.00 39.88
CA HIS A 4 26.80 -26.68 39.28
C HIS A 4 26.33 -25.60 40.27
N PRO A 5 27.09 -24.50 40.47
CA PRO A 5 26.57 -23.34 41.18
C PRO A 5 25.60 -22.58 40.26
N GLN A 6 24.38 -22.36 40.75
CA GLN A 6 23.35 -21.57 40.09
C GLN A 6 23.73 -20.08 40.11
N CYS A 7 23.68 -19.45 38.93
CA CYS A 7 23.76 -18.01 38.76
C CYS A 7 22.46 -17.36 39.28
N PRO A 8 22.50 -16.32 40.14
CA PRO A 8 21.29 -15.60 40.51
C PRO A 8 20.76 -14.81 39.31
N LYS A 9 19.47 -14.98 39.01
CA LYS A 9 18.74 -14.18 38.03
C LYS A 9 18.68 -12.73 38.53
N PHE A 10 19.34 -11.82 37.83
CA PHE A 10 19.09 -10.38 37.98
C PHE A 10 17.69 -10.12 37.42
N VAL A 11 16.73 -9.85 38.30
CA VAL A 11 15.53 -9.11 37.92
C VAL A 11 15.99 -7.67 37.77
N GLU A 12 15.99 -7.17 36.55
CA GLU A 12 16.23 -5.76 36.26
C GLU A 12 15.00 -4.99 36.75
N GLU A 13 14.98 -4.70 38.05
CA GLU A 13 14.07 -3.73 38.64
C GLU A 13 14.54 -2.35 38.16
N THR A 14 13.87 -1.85 37.12
CA THR A 14 14.09 -0.52 36.58
C THR A 14 13.80 0.50 37.68
N ALA A 15 14.86 1.20 38.11
CA ALA A 15 14.76 2.21 39.15
C ALA A 15 13.77 3.32 38.76
N PRO A 16 12.95 3.82 39.70
CA PRO A 16 12.05 4.93 39.42
C PRO A 16 12.85 6.18 39.05
N ILE A 17 12.56 6.73 37.88
CA ILE A 17 13.18 7.94 37.35
C ILE A 17 12.72 9.11 38.22
N SER A 18 13.59 9.57 39.14
CA SER A 18 13.31 10.69 40.04
C SER A 18 13.66 12.01 39.34
N PHE A 19 12.65 12.76 38.91
CA PHE A 19 12.82 14.15 38.48
C PHE A 19 12.85 15.05 39.73
N PRO A 20 13.90 15.88 39.92
CA PRO A 20 14.16 16.59 41.18
C PRO A 20 13.17 17.71 41.55
N ASP A 21 12.05 17.89 40.83
CA ASP A 21 11.11 19.00 41.06
C ASP A 21 9.62 18.60 40.94
N LEU A 22 9.30 17.30 40.84
CA LEU A 22 7.92 16.83 40.71
C LEU A 22 7.57 15.87 41.83
N THR A 23 6.69 16.30 42.73
CA THR A 23 6.11 15.42 43.74
C THR A 23 5.00 14.59 43.09
N SER A 24 5.14 13.26 43.15
CA SER A 24 4.08 12.37 42.65
C SER A 24 2.86 12.43 43.57
N ALA A 25 1.68 12.51 42.98
CA ALA A 25 0.43 12.24 43.68
C ALA A 25 0.39 10.77 44.15
N GLY A 26 -0.42 10.51 45.19
CA GLY A 26 -0.72 9.14 45.63
C GLY A 26 -1.74 8.45 44.72
N ASN A 27 -1.79 7.12 44.72
CA ASN A 27 -2.73 6.32 43.92
C ASN A 27 -2.70 6.64 42.42
N CYS A 28 -1.53 6.57 41.78
CA CYS A 28 -1.43 6.74 40.33
C CYS A 28 -2.13 5.61 39.56
N HIS A 29 -2.47 5.88 38.29
CA HIS A 29 -3.04 4.86 37.40
C HIS A 29 -2.05 3.69 37.21
N ALA A 30 -2.58 2.47 37.04
CA ALA A 30 -1.76 1.25 36.94
C ALA A 30 -0.79 1.24 35.74
N GLU A 31 -1.07 2.06 34.74
CA GLU A 31 -0.25 2.24 33.54
C GLU A 31 0.83 3.32 33.68
N CYS A 32 0.85 4.07 34.79
CA CYS A 32 1.90 5.06 35.06
C CYS A 32 3.18 4.36 35.54
N ASN A 33 4.32 4.86 35.07
CA ASN A 33 5.65 4.52 35.56
C ASN A 33 6.34 5.78 36.12
N GLY A 34 6.99 5.66 37.28
CA GLY A 34 7.73 6.76 37.91
C GLY A 34 6.89 7.86 38.57
N GLY A 35 5.56 7.77 38.58
CA GLY A 35 4.66 8.69 39.28
C GLY A 35 3.65 9.40 38.37
N CYS A 36 2.86 10.29 38.98
CA CYS A 36 1.80 11.04 38.29
C CYS A 36 1.54 12.40 38.96
N THR A 37 0.99 13.37 38.21
CA THR A 37 0.53 14.64 38.76
C THR A 37 -0.87 14.56 39.37
N GLU A 38 -1.71 13.63 38.91
CA GLU A 38 -3.08 13.42 39.38
C GLU A 38 -3.36 11.95 39.68
N SER A 39 -4.02 11.67 40.81
CA SER A 39 -4.42 10.32 41.20
C SER A 39 -5.37 9.67 40.20
N ASN A 40 -5.19 8.37 39.95
CA ASN A 40 -6.01 7.52 39.08
C ASN A 40 -6.16 7.99 37.62
N SER A 41 -5.34 8.93 37.13
CA SER A 41 -5.40 9.40 35.74
C SER A 41 -4.29 8.78 34.88
N ALA A 42 -4.69 8.12 33.79
CA ALA A 42 -3.77 7.60 32.78
C ALA A 42 -3.16 8.69 31.88
N THR A 43 -3.63 9.94 31.98
CA THR A 43 -3.17 11.08 31.16
C THR A 43 -2.28 12.06 31.92
N SER A 44 -2.00 11.74 33.18
CA SER A 44 -1.29 12.57 34.13
C SER A 44 -0.05 11.84 34.68
N CYS A 45 0.40 10.78 34.00
CA CYS A 45 1.60 10.03 34.33
C CYS A 45 2.87 10.79 33.91
N PHE A 46 3.99 10.59 34.61
CA PHE A 46 5.29 11.10 34.15
C PHE A 46 5.88 10.26 33.02
N ALA A 47 5.69 8.94 33.08
CA ALA A 47 6.02 8.00 32.01
C ALA A 47 4.99 6.87 31.97
N CYS A 48 4.96 6.13 30.86
CA CYS A 48 4.08 4.96 30.71
C CYS A 48 4.83 3.67 30.99
N LYS A 49 4.10 2.68 31.53
CA LYS A 49 4.60 1.33 31.72
C LYS A 49 4.68 0.55 30.40
N HIS A 50 3.65 0.68 29.56
CA HIS A 50 3.55 -0.02 28.28
C HIS A 50 3.62 0.97 27.11
N LEU A 51 2.47 1.49 26.65
CA LEU A 51 2.40 2.30 25.44
C LEU A 51 2.05 3.76 25.76
N THR A 52 2.57 4.66 24.92
CA THR A 52 2.24 6.09 24.94
C THR A 52 1.32 6.43 23.78
N GLN A 53 0.13 6.94 24.05
CA GLN A 53 -0.83 7.38 23.04
C GLN A 53 -0.94 8.90 23.00
N THR A 54 -0.64 9.52 21.86
CA THR A 54 -0.66 10.98 21.72
C THR A 54 -2.08 11.53 21.68
N LEU A 55 -2.33 12.60 22.44
CA LEU A 55 -3.63 13.26 22.51
C LEU A 55 -3.65 14.52 21.64
N ARG A 56 -4.66 14.64 20.77
CA ARG A 56 -4.76 15.74 19.79
C ARG A 56 -5.27 17.07 20.40
N ASN A 57 -5.98 17.00 21.52
CA ASN A 57 -6.78 18.12 22.06
C ASN A 57 -6.19 18.80 23.31
N LYS A 58 -5.01 18.38 23.79
CA LYS A 58 -4.30 19.06 24.89
C LYS A 58 -3.19 19.90 24.25
N GLY A 59 -3.19 21.22 24.43
CA GLY A 59 -2.25 22.17 23.83
C GLY A 59 -0.80 22.06 24.33
N GLY A 60 -0.22 20.86 24.20
CA GLY A 60 1.12 20.45 24.61
C GLY A 60 1.31 18.95 24.31
N SER A 61 2.48 18.39 24.61
CA SER A 61 2.87 16.98 24.41
C SER A 61 2.07 15.98 25.27
N GLY A 62 0.74 16.14 25.36
CA GLY A 62 -0.14 15.31 26.16
C GLY A 62 -0.20 13.88 25.62
N PHE A 63 -0.01 12.92 26.52
CA PHE A 63 -0.13 11.50 26.22
C PHE A 63 -1.06 10.80 27.21
N LYS A 64 -1.58 9.65 26.80
CA LYS A 64 -2.32 8.70 27.63
C LYS A 64 -1.51 7.40 27.68
N CYS A 65 -1.31 6.86 28.87
CA CYS A 65 -0.71 5.54 29.03
C CYS A 65 -1.76 4.46 28.83
N VAL A 66 -1.48 3.52 27.94
CA VAL A 66 -2.40 2.44 27.57
C VAL A 66 -1.66 1.11 27.46
N GLN A 67 -2.37 0.00 27.70
CA GLN A 67 -1.83 -1.35 27.48
C GLN A 67 -1.85 -1.74 26.00
N LYS A 68 -2.86 -1.26 25.27
CA LYS A 68 -3.09 -1.46 23.84
C LYS A 68 -3.49 -0.10 23.24
N CYS A 69 -3.11 0.16 22.00
CA CYS A 69 -3.60 1.33 21.28
C CYS A 69 -5.13 1.29 21.14
N ASP A 70 -5.79 2.40 21.47
CA ASP A 70 -7.23 2.57 21.25
C ASP A 70 -7.54 2.51 19.74
N ASP A 71 -8.81 2.28 19.39
CA ASP A 71 -9.26 2.41 18.01
C ASP A 71 -8.94 3.81 17.48
N THR A 72 -8.76 3.96 16.17
CA THR A 72 -8.16 5.14 15.49
C THR A 72 -6.67 5.36 15.73
N TYR A 73 -5.99 4.43 16.40
CA TYR A 73 -4.53 4.42 16.53
C TYR A 73 -3.94 3.08 16.10
N TYR A 74 -2.72 3.13 15.58
CA TYR A 74 -1.89 1.96 15.28
C TYR A 74 -0.60 1.99 16.10
N LEU A 75 -0.05 0.80 16.33
CA LEU A 75 1.19 0.62 17.07
C LEU A 75 2.39 0.92 16.16
N ASP A 76 3.24 1.84 16.58
CA ASP A 76 4.52 2.14 15.94
C ASP A 76 5.63 2.19 17.00
N GLY A 77 6.33 1.06 17.15
CA GLY A 77 7.22 0.83 18.30
C GLY A 77 6.42 0.83 19.61
N ASP A 78 6.83 1.65 20.58
CA ASP A 78 6.15 1.79 21.89
C ASP A 78 5.14 2.95 21.92
N LYS A 79 4.78 3.48 20.74
CA LYS A 79 3.91 4.64 20.60
C LYS A 79 2.67 4.27 19.79
N CYS A 80 1.52 4.74 20.25
CA CYS A 80 0.28 4.68 19.49
C CYS A 80 0.17 5.95 18.65
N LYS A 81 0.26 5.79 17.33
CA LYS A 81 0.11 6.87 16.34
C LYS A 81 -1.30 6.85 15.77
N MET A 82 -1.83 8.02 15.48
CA MET A 82 -3.20 8.15 14.96
C MET A 82 -3.26 7.64 13.52
N CYS A 83 -4.33 6.94 13.20
CA CYS A 83 -4.73 6.60 11.83
C CYS A 83 -5.06 7.88 11.03
N SER A 84 -5.08 7.76 9.70
CA SER A 84 -5.68 8.78 8.85
C SER A 84 -7.15 8.96 9.22
N SER A 85 -7.67 10.17 9.02
CA SER A 85 -9.08 10.50 9.28
C SER A 85 -10.07 9.67 8.46
N HIS A 86 -9.59 8.99 7.41
CA HIS A 86 -10.40 8.12 6.56
C HIS A 86 -10.48 6.67 7.04
N CYS A 87 -9.76 6.31 8.12
CA CYS A 87 -9.79 4.98 8.72
C CYS A 87 -10.47 5.01 10.10
N HIS A 88 -11.14 3.92 10.46
CA HIS A 88 -11.58 3.69 11.85
C HIS A 88 -10.51 2.93 12.64
N THR A 89 -9.99 1.84 12.08
CA THR A 89 -8.77 1.16 12.57
C THR A 89 -7.79 1.01 11.43
N CYS A 90 -6.49 0.92 11.73
CA CYS A 90 -5.45 0.88 10.72
C CYS A 90 -4.23 0.10 11.21
N SER A 91 -3.46 -0.47 10.28
CA SER A 91 -2.15 -1.08 10.56
C SER A 91 -1.01 -0.09 10.35
N LYS A 92 -1.23 0.92 9.50
CA LYS A 92 -0.35 2.08 9.26
C LYS A 92 -1.21 3.32 9.07
N SER A 93 -0.60 4.52 9.07
CA SER A 93 -1.35 5.77 8.94
C SER A 93 -2.37 5.79 7.80
N GLU A 94 -2.06 5.23 6.64
CA GLU A 94 -2.92 5.27 5.45
C GLU A 94 -3.51 3.91 5.05
N VAL A 95 -3.18 2.83 5.76
CA VAL A 95 -3.67 1.48 5.46
C VAL A 95 -4.73 1.11 6.49
N CYS A 96 -6.00 1.29 6.11
CA CYS A 96 -7.13 1.00 6.97
C CYS A 96 -7.35 -0.51 7.09
N GLU A 97 -7.65 -0.97 8.30
CA GLU A 97 -8.16 -2.32 8.58
C GLU A 97 -9.68 -2.30 8.69
N THR A 98 -10.23 -1.16 9.14
CA THR A 98 -11.66 -0.88 9.07
C THR A 98 -11.92 0.56 8.67
N CYS A 99 -13.02 0.78 7.94
CA CYS A 99 -13.48 2.09 7.51
C CYS A 99 -14.54 2.65 8.45
N PRO A 100 -14.61 3.99 8.60
CA PRO A 100 -15.64 4.63 9.40
C PRO A 100 -17.02 4.53 8.73
N GLY A 101 -18.06 4.37 9.55
CA GLY A 101 -19.45 4.39 9.09
C GLY A 101 -19.79 3.22 8.16
N SER A 102 -20.50 3.51 7.07
CA SER A 102 -20.95 2.53 6.08
C SER A 102 -20.03 2.44 4.85
N LEU A 103 -18.80 2.93 4.94
CA LEU A 103 -17.82 2.84 3.85
C LEU A 103 -17.36 1.40 3.66
N LEU A 104 -17.04 1.06 2.41
CA LEU A 104 -16.51 -0.23 1.98
C LEU A 104 -14.99 -0.21 2.03
N LEU A 105 -14.40 -1.28 2.56
CA LEU A 105 -12.95 -1.47 2.60
C LEU A 105 -12.47 -2.18 1.33
N ILE A 106 -11.46 -1.64 0.65
CA ILE A 106 -10.80 -2.34 -0.47
C ILE A 106 -9.91 -3.44 0.10
N ASP A 107 -10.32 -4.69 -0.12
CA ASP A 107 -9.67 -5.91 0.40
C ASP A 107 -9.10 -6.75 -0.75
N VAL A 108 -8.25 -6.12 -1.56
CA VAL A 108 -7.55 -6.76 -2.67
C VAL A 108 -6.11 -6.30 -2.73
N ASP A 109 -5.20 -7.24 -2.97
CA ASP A 109 -3.79 -6.95 -3.18
C ASP A 109 -3.50 -6.57 -4.63
N ASN A 110 -2.54 -5.65 -4.81
CA ASN A 110 -1.94 -5.30 -6.11
C ASN A 110 -2.92 -4.82 -7.20
N MET A 111 -4.01 -4.13 -6.83
CA MET A 111 -4.91 -3.55 -7.83
C MET A 111 -4.33 -2.23 -8.39
N PRO A 112 -4.26 -2.05 -9.72
CA PRO A 112 -3.79 -0.80 -10.29
C PRO A 112 -4.66 0.38 -9.81
N HIS A 113 -4.02 1.40 -9.26
CA HIS A 113 -4.60 2.64 -8.72
C HIS A 113 -5.34 2.54 -7.37
N TYR A 114 -5.62 1.33 -6.88
CA TYR A 114 -6.27 1.11 -5.59
C TYR A 114 -5.44 0.15 -4.74
N ASP A 115 -4.76 0.71 -3.75
CA ASP A 115 -4.07 -0.09 -2.76
C ASP A 115 -5.06 -0.65 -1.74
N HIS A 116 -4.77 -1.85 -1.25
CA HIS A 116 -5.43 -2.42 -0.09
C HIS A 116 -5.49 -1.41 1.07
N GLY A 117 -6.59 -1.44 1.81
CA GLY A 117 -6.75 -0.60 3.00
C GLY A 117 -7.29 0.79 2.71
N LYS A 118 -7.84 1.03 1.50
CA LYS A 118 -8.58 2.25 1.19
C LYS A 118 -10.08 2.09 1.45
N CYS A 119 -10.69 3.17 1.92
CA CYS A 119 -12.12 3.24 2.23
C CYS A 119 -12.88 4.02 1.15
N VAL A 120 -13.95 3.44 0.60
CA VAL A 120 -14.72 4.01 -0.51
C VAL A 120 -16.22 3.87 -0.30
N GLU A 121 -17.01 4.76 -0.88
CA GLU A 121 -18.49 4.68 -0.83
C GLU A 121 -19.06 3.60 -1.76
N SER A 122 -18.34 3.26 -2.84
CA SER A 122 -18.74 2.28 -3.83
C SER A 122 -17.52 1.60 -4.42
N CYS A 123 -17.63 0.30 -4.73
CA CYS A 123 -16.50 -0.45 -5.27
C CYS A 123 -16.13 0.02 -6.69
N PRO A 124 -14.83 0.18 -6.98
CA PRO A 124 -14.35 0.54 -8.31
C PRO A 124 -14.60 -0.60 -9.32
N GLN A 125 -14.44 -0.29 -10.61
CA GLN A 125 -14.64 -1.27 -11.68
C GLN A 125 -13.75 -2.51 -11.50
N GLY A 126 -14.35 -3.69 -11.62
CA GLY A 126 -13.67 -4.98 -11.44
C GLY A 126 -13.85 -5.59 -10.05
N LEU A 127 -14.24 -4.78 -9.05
CA LEU A 127 -14.58 -5.24 -7.71
C LEU A 127 -16.10 -5.27 -7.50
N VAL A 128 -16.53 -6.05 -6.53
CA VAL A 128 -17.91 -6.16 -6.09
C VAL A 128 -17.98 -6.02 -4.58
N ALA A 129 -19.07 -5.45 -4.08
CA ALA A 129 -19.29 -5.28 -2.66
C ALA A 129 -19.77 -6.61 -2.05
N ASP A 130 -19.01 -7.10 -1.09
CA ASP A 130 -19.34 -8.24 -0.26
C ASP A 130 -19.90 -7.74 1.08
N TYR A 131 -21.19 -7.96 1.26
CA TYR A 131 -21.93 -7.60 2.49
C TYR A 131 -22.14 -8.81 3.42
N GLU A 132 -21.78 -10.01 2.99
CA GLU A 132 -22.19 -11.25 3.66
C GLU A 132 -21.02 -11.95 4.35
N SER A 133 -19.81 -11.95 3.74
CA SER A 133 -18.69 -12.72 4.31
C SER A 133 -18.07 -12.09 5.56
N ASN A 134 -18.35 -10.81 5.84
CA ASN A 134 -17.82 -10.13 7.02
C ASN A 134 -18.91 -9.34 7.76
N LEU A 135 -19.22 -9.79 8.97
CA LEU A 135 -20.23 -9.20 9.85
C LEU A 135 -19.83 -7.84 10.44
N VAL A 136 -18.53 -7.50 10.43
CA VAL A 136 -18.01 -6.25 11.00
C VAL A 136 -18.09 -5.12 9.98
N GLN A 137 -17.74 -5.42 8.71
CA GLN A 137 -17.68 -4.43 7.65
C GLN A 137 -17.73 -5.07 6.28
N ALA A 138 -18.51 -4.45 5.39
CA ALA A 138 -18.55 -4.82 3.98
C ALA A 138 -17.26 -4.42 3.24
N LYS A 139 -16.86 -5.26 2.29
CA LYS A 139 -15.56 -5.15 1.61
C LYS A 139 -15.75 -5.12 0.09
N CYS A 140 -14.82 -4.48 -0.61
CA CYS A 140 -14.67 -4.60 -2.04
C CYS A 140 -13.67 -5.71 -2.34
N ILE A 141 -14.15 -6.81 -2.90
CA ILE A 141 -13.36 -7.98 -3.28
C ILE A 141 -13.47 -8.22 -4.78
N TRP A 142 -12.63 -9.11 -5.32
CA TRP A 142 -12.74 -9.51 -6.72
C TRP A 142 -14.06 -10.22 -6.97
N ARG A 143 -14.62 -10.00 -8.15
CA ARG A 143 -15.84 -10.66 -8.61
C ARG A 143 -15.79 -12.19 -8.44
N LYS A 144 -14.65 -12.82 -8.77
CA LYS A 144 -14.44 -14.27 -8.65
C LYS A 144 -14.48 -14.76 -7.20
N ASP A 145 -14.13 -13.91 -6.23
CA ASP A 145 -13.98 -14.30 -4.83
C ASP A 145 -15.31 -14.21 -4.07
N LEU A 146 -16.32 -13.52 -4.63
CA LEU A 146 -17.62 -13.38 -3.98
C LEU A 146 -18.39 -14.71 -3.89
N CYS A 147 -18.37 -15.51 -4.96
CA CYS A 147 -19.21 -16.71 -5.03
C CYS A 147 -18.48 -18.02 -4.68
N GLY A 148 -17.17 -17.96 -4.46
CA GLY A 148 -16.36 -19.15 -4.25
C GLY A 148 -16.33 -20.09 -5.46
N ASP A 149 -15.55 -21.17 -5.35
CA ASP A 149 -15.45 -22.18 -6.41
C ASP A 149 -16.78 -22.92 -6.60
N GLY A 150 -17.12 -23.26 -7.85
CA GLY A 150 -18.37 -23.93 -8.21
C GLY A 150 -19.57 -22.99 -8.41
N TYR A 151 -19.41 -21.68 -8.23
CA TYR A 151 -20.46 -20.70 -8.48
C TYR A 151 -19.97 -19.52 -9.32
N PHE A 152 -20.90 -18.84 -9.99
CA PHE A 152 -20.64 -17.61 -10.73
C PHE A 152 -21.67 -16.54 -10.38
N ILE A 153 -21.33 -15.27 -10.64
CA ILE A 153 -22.26 -14.15 -10.44
C ILE A 153 -23.16 -14.01 -11.67
N ASN A 154 -24.47 -14.16 -11.48
CA ASN A 154 -25.47 -13.96 -12.52
C ASN A 154 -25.71 -12.47 -12.82
N ALA A 155 -26.55 -12.19 -13.82
CA ALA A 155 -26.88 -10.82 -14.23
C ALA A 155 -27.53 -9.95 -13.14
N ILE A 156 -28.04 -10.59 -12.07
CA ILE A 156 -28.72 -9.95 -10.94
C ILE A 156 -27.73 -9.71 -9.77
N GLY A 157 -26.48 -10.18 -9.88
CA GLY A 157 -25.47 -10.04 -8.82
C GLY A 157 -25.52 -11.15 -7.76
N LYS A 158 -26.23 -12.25 -8.01
CA LYS A 158 -26.31 -13.41 -7.10
C LYS A 158 -25.43 -14.56 -7.57
N CYS A 159 -24.98 -15.38 -6.62
CA CYS A 159 -24.21 -16.58 -6.87
C CYS A 159 -25.11 -17.73 -7.34
N ASP A 160 -24.93 -18.16 -8.58
CA ASP A 160 -25.60 -19.32 -9.17
C ASP A 160 -24.57 -20.45 -9.42
N LEU A 161 -25.05 -21.69 -9.40
CA LEU A 161 -24.19 -22.87 -9.54
C LEU A 161 -23.63 -22.99 -10.96
N CYS A 162 -22.35 -23.35 -11.05
CA CYS A 162 -21.72 -23.75 -12.30
C CYS A 162 -22.34 -25.01 -12.92
N ASP A 163 -22.05 -25.25 -14.20
CA ASP A 163 -22.35 -26.54 -14.83
C ASP A 163 -21.58 -27.67 -14.14
N SER A 164 -22.18 -28.86 -14.05
CA SER A 164 -21.55 -30.06 -13.49
C SER A 164 -20.19 -30.44 -14.11
N ALA A 165 -19.93 -30.00 -15.35
CA ALA A 165 -18.66 -30.20 -16.04
C ALA A 165 -17.54 -29.23 -15.58
N CYS A 166 -17.88 -28.17 -14.84
CA CYS A 166 -16.96 -27.15 -14.38
C CYS A 166 -16.65 -27.31 -12.88
N GLU A 167 -15.38 -27.12 -12.50
CA GLU A 167 -15.01 -26.87 -11.11
C GLU A 167 -15.17 -25.37 -10.78
N THR A 168 -14.73 -24.51 -11.71
CA THR A 168 -14.94 -23.05 -11.63
C THR A 168 -15.48 -22.53 -12.96
N CYS A 169 -16.34 -21.50 -12.93
CA CYS A 169 -16.94 -20.93 -14.13
C CYS A 169 -17.17 -19.42 -14.00
N SER A 170 -17.18 -18.72 -15.13
CA SER A 170 -17.46 -17.28 -15.17
C SER A 170 -18.91 -16.96 -15.59
N ALA A 171 -19.64 -17.94 -16.11
CA ALA A 171 -20.99 -17.81 -16.65
C ALA A 171 -21.70 -19.18 -16.68
N PRO A 172 -23.02 -19.23 -16.97
CA PRO A 172 -23.75 -20.48 -16.99
C PRO A 172 -23.37 -21.37 -18.18
N GLY A 173 -23.41 -22.69 -17.96
CA GLY A 173 -23.20 -23.71 -18.97
C GLY A 173 -21.74 -24.18 -19.13
N PRO A 174 -21.51 -25.25 -19.90
CA PRO A 174 -20.21 -25.93 -19.96
C PRO A 174 -19.14 -25.15 -20.73
N MET A 175 -19.54 -24.07 -21.43
CA MET A 175 -18.66 -23.25 -22.28
C MET A 175 -17.94 -22.15 -21.51
N SER A 176 -18.38 -21.86 -20.30
CA SER A 176 -17.84 -20.80 -19.46
C SER A 176 -17.04 -21.34 -18.28
N CYS A 177 -16.64 -22.61 -18.34
CA CYS A 177 -15.74 -23.19 -17.35
C CYS A 177 -14.35 -22.56 -17.47
N GLU A 178 -13.81 -22.10 -16.35
CA GLU A 178 -12.40 -21.71 -16.24
C GLU A 178 -11.54 -22.94 -15.99
N LYS A 179 -11.97 -23.80 -15.04
CA LYS A 179 -11.41 -25.12 -14.76
C LYS A 179 -12.47 -26.21 -14.90
N CYS A 180 -12.08 -27.34 -15.47
CA CYS A 180 -12.96 -28.49 -15.60
C CYS A 180 -13.03 -29.31 -14.31
N ALA A 181 -14.20 -29.86 -14.02
CA ALA A 181 -14.39 -30.81 -12.93
C ALA A 181 -13.60 -32.11 -13.18
N GLU A 182 -13.42 -32.91 -12.13
CA GLU A 182 -12.74 -34.20 -12.22
C GLU A 182 -13.44 -35.10 -13.26
N GLY A 183 -12.66 -35.73 -14.15
CA GLY A 183 -13.20 -36.52 -15.25
C GLY A 183 -13.65 -35.70 -16.47
N TYR A 184 -13.37 -34.39 -16.49
CA TYR A 184 -13.55 -33.52 -17.66
C TYR A 184 -12.23 -32.84 -18.05
N GLY A 185 -12.07 -32.53 -19.34
CA GLY A 185 -10.89 -31.84 -19.88
C GLY A 185 -11.26 -30.67 -20.79
N LYS A 186 -10.46 -29.59 -20.71
CA LYS A 186 -10.57 -28.40 -21.58
C LYS A 186 -9.57 -28.54 -22.72
N GLY A 187 -9.97 -29.28 -23.75
CA GLY A 187 -9.16 -29.47 -24.95
C GLY A 187 -9.25 -28.30 -25.94
N SER A 188 -9.21 -28.62 -27.23
CA SER A 188 -9.01 -27.64 -28.33
C SER A 188 -10.18 -26.68 -28.60
N ILE A 189 -11.34 -26.90 -27.96
CA ILE A 189 -12.61 -26.21 -28.32
C ILE A 189 -13.09 -25.26 -27.21
N GLY A 190 -12.33 -25.12 -26.11
CA GLY A 190 -12.59 -24.09 -25.10
C GLY A 190 -13.73 -24.37 -24.12
N TYR A 191 -14.30 -25.57 -24.10
CA TYR A 191 -15.32 -26.01 -23.12
C TYR A 191 -15.02 -27.41 -22.56
N CYS A 192 -15.52 -27.71 -21.36
CA CYS A 192 -15.21 -28.94 -20.65
C CYS A 192 -16.01 -30.13 -21.19
N ARG A 193 -15.31 -31.22 -21.52
CA ARG A 193 -15.91 -32.47 -22.03
C ARG A 193 -15.42 -33.68 -21.25
N PRO A 194 -16.24 -34.74 -21.14
CA PRO A 194 -15.85 -35.92 -20.38
C PRO A 194 -14.59 -36.57 -20.97
N CYS A 195 -13.73 -37.09 -20.10
CA CYS A 195 -12.51 -37.77 -20.50
C CYS A 195 -12.82 -39.05 -21.31
N CYS A 196 -12.04 -39.32 -22.35
CA CYS A 196 -12.16 -40.55 -23.11
C CYS A 196 -11.82 -41.76 -22.24
N THR A 197 -12.55 -42.86 -22.43
CA THR A 197 -12.17 -44.15 -21.86
C THR A 197 -10.80 -44.58 -22.40
N PRO A 198 -9.96 -45.26 -21.59
CA PRO A 198 -8.64 -45.70 -22.04
C PRO A 198 -8.74 -46.60 -23.28
N GLY A 199 -8.11 -46.20 -24.39
CA GLY A 199 -8.10 -46.97 -25.65
C GLY A 199 -9.10 -46.51 -26.71
N THR A 200 -10.02 -45.60 -26.41
CA THR A 200 -10.80 -44.90 -27.45
C THR A 200 -10.04 -43.69 -27.99
N GLY A 201 -9.88 -43.61 -29.31
CA GLY A 201 -9.27 -42.46 -29.97
C GLY A 201 -10.06 -41.17 -29.76
N LYS A 202 -9.39 -40.03 -29.93
CA LYS A 202 -9.99 -38.68 -29.81
C LYS A 202 -11.28 -38.59 -30.65
N SER A 203 -12.35 -38.08 -30.05
CA SER A 203 -13.63 -37.89 -30.73
C SER A 203 -14.24 -36.52 -30.40
N TRP A 204 -15.29 -36.14 -31.10
CA TRP A 204 -16.11 -34.97 -30.75
C TRP A 204 -17.01 -35.21 -29.52
N GLN A 205 -16.96 -36.38 -28.89
CA GLN A 205 -17.72 -36.71 -27.68
C GLN A 205 -16.89 -36.78 -26.38
N CYS A 206 -15.61 -37.19 -26.44
CA CYS A 206 -14.69 -37.17 -25.29
C CYS A 206 -13.34 -36.46 -25.54
N GLU A 207 -12.66 -36.02 -24.48
CA GLU A 207 -11.33 -35.38 -24.52
C GLU A 207 -10.21 -36.23 -23.89
N ASP A 208 -8.98 -36.00 -24.32
CA ASP A 208 -7.81 -36.67 -23.75
C ASP A 208 -7.29 -35.90 -22.54
N CYS A 209 -7.76 -36.29 -21.36
CA CYS A 209 -7.38 -35.69 -20.08
C CYS A 209 -6.00 -36.12 -19.57
N SER A 210 -5.24 -36.91 -20.35
CA SER A 210 -3.90 -37.36 -19.96
C SER A 210 -2.85 -36.24 -20.05
N LYS A 211 -3.21 -35.06 -20.59
CA LYS A 211 -2.34 -33.88 -20.69
C LYS A 211 -2.88 -32.74 -19.82
N PRO A 212 -2.01 -32.03 -19.08
CA PRO A 212 -2.43 -30.90 -18.28
C PRO A 212 -2.98 -29.77 -19.17
N ASP A 213 -3.88 -28.99 -18.58
CA ASP A 213 -4.58 -27.88 -19.23
C ASP A 213 -3.55 -26.93 -19.87
N PRO A 214 -3.62 -26.67 -21.20
CA PRO A 214 -2.65 -25.83 -21.89
C PRO A 214 -2.62 -24.37 -21.37
N SER A 215 -3.68 -23.95 -20.66
CA SER A 215 -3.76 -22.65 -19.99
C SER A 215 -2.80 -22.51 -18.80
N LEU A 216 -2.45 -23.61 -18.11
CA LEU A 216 -1.47 -23.59 -17.01
C LEU A 216 -0.01 -23.59 -17.49
N THR A 217 0.25 -24.10 -18.70
CA THR A 217 1.61 -24.24 -19.24
C THR A 217 2.16 -22.94 -19.82
N ALA A 218 1.30 -21.95 -20.10
CA ALA A 218 1.70 -20.65 -20.64
C ALA A 218 2.44 -19.76 -19.63
N SER A 219 2.30 -20.01 -18.32
CA SER A 219 2.91 -19.18 -17.26
C SER A 219 4.35 -19.59 -16.91
N THR A 220 4.89 -20.67 -17.49
CA THR A 220 6.24 -21.16 -17.18
C THR A 220 7.09 -21.29 -18.44
N THR A 221 7.10 -20.27 -19.29
CA THR A 221 8.14 -20.18 -20.35
C THR A 221 8.55 -18.73 -20.64
N GLN A 222 8.93 -17.97 -19.62
CA GLN A 222 9.67 -16.71 -19.81
C GLN A 222 10.74 -16.53 -18.73
N SER A 223 11.94 -17.10 -18.94
CA SER A 223 13.22 -16.41 -18.68
C SER A 223 14.41 -17.33 -18.96
N SER A 224 14.90 -17.36 -20.19
CA SER A 224 16.27 -17.86 -20.45
C SER A 224 16.99 -17.10 -21.59
N GLY A 225 16.47 -15.94 -21.99
CA GLY A 225 17.05 -15.14 -23.09
C GLY A 225 17.55 -13.74 -22.71
N PHE A 226 17.08 -13.16 -21.61
CA PHE A 226 17.32 -11.74 -21.30
C PHE A 226 18.49 -11.47 -20.34
N GLY A 227 19.07 -12.51 -19.73
CA GLY A 227 20.21 -12.34 -18.82
C GLY A 227 21.45 -11.75 -19.50
N TRP A 228 21.70 -12.11 -20.77
CA TRP A 228 22.94 -11.71 -21.44
C TRP A 228 22.95 -10.25 -21.89
N LEU A 229 21.78 -9.71 -22.26
CA LEU A 229 21.63 -8.29 -22.63
C LEU A 229 21.84 -7.36 -21.43
N PHE A 230 21.43 -7.79 -20.23
CA PHE A 230 21.62 -7.02 -19.01
C PHE A 230 23.11 -6.91 -18.62
N TRP A 231 23.90 -7.96 -18.86
CA TRP A 231 25.34 -7.89 -18.65
C TRP A 231 26.04 -6.99 -19.68
N ILE A 232 25.60 -7.02 -20.94
CA ILE A 232 26.18 -6.17 -22.00
C ILE A 232 25.95 -4.68 -21.70
N THR A 233 24.76 -4.29 -21.23
CA THR A 233 24.46 -2.90 -20.85
C THR A 233 25.25 -2.45 -19.62
N VAL A 234 25.38 -3.31 -18.60
CA VAL A 234 26.19 -3.00 -17.41
C VAL A 234 27.67 -2.83 -17.75
N PHE A 235 28.23 -3.70 -18.60
CA PHE A 235 29.62 -3.58 -19.03
C PHE A 235 29.88 -2.33 -19.89
N SER A 236 28.95 -1.95 -20.76
CA SER A 236 29.10 -0.73 -21.57
C SER A 236 28.96 0.55 -20.75
N ILE A 237 28.08 0.58 -19.75
CA ILE A 237 28.00 1.71 -18.80
C ILE A 237 29.28 1.82 -17.96
N ALA A 238 29.82 0.70 -17.47
CA ALA A 238 31.06 0.67 -16.69
C ALA A 238 32.29 1.14 -17.48
N ILE A 239 32.38 0.80 -18.78
CA ILE A 239 33.46 1.27 -19.65
C ILE A 239 33.33 2.79 -19.89
N CYS A 240 32.11 3.30 -20.10
CA CYS A 240 31.87 4.72 -20.29
C CYS A 240 32.19 5.56 -19.04
N THR A 241 31.89 5.07 -17.83
CA THR A 241 32.20 5.77 -16.58
C THR A 241 33.70 5.81 -16.28
N VAL A 242 34.43 4.72 -16.54
CA VAL A 242 35.90 4.70 -16.39
C VAL A 242 36.58 5.66 -17.37
N CYS A 243 36.09 5.74 -18.62
CA CYS A 243 36.61 6.68 -19.62
C CYS A 243 36.31 8.14 -19.26
N ALA A 244 35.14 8.44 -18.68
CA ALA A 244 34.79 9.78 -18.22
C ALA A 244 35.65 10.22 -17.03
N CYS A 245 35.87 9.34 -16.05
CA CYS A 245 36.72 9.63 -14.89
C CYS A 245 38.19 9.92 -15.29
N GLN A 246 38.75 9.19 -16.25
CA GLN A 246 40.12 9.45 -16.74
C GLN A 246 40.26 10.79 -17.48
N LYS A 247 39.17 11.31 -18.06
CA LYS A 247 39.16 12.61 -18.74
C LYS A 247 39.00 13.76 -17.74
N CYS A 248 38.23 13.57 -16.67
CA CYS A 248 38.04 14.57 -15.61
C CYS A 248 39.25 14.75 -14.69
N THR A 249 40.09 13.74 -14.45
CA THR A 249 41.28 13.89 -13.58
C THR A 249 42.43 14.70 -14.21
N LYS A 250 42.35 15.04 -15.50
CA LYS A 250 43.36 15.87 -16.19
C LYS A 250 43.02 17.36 -16.22
N GLU A 251 41.82 17.75 -15.81
CA GLU A 251 41.29 19.12 -15.92
C GLU A 251 40.98 19.75 -14.55
N VAL A 252 41.66 19.34 -13.47
CA VAL A 252 41.55 20.05 -12.18
C VAL A 252 42.73 20.99 -12.01
N LYS A 253 42.68 22.11 -12.72
CA LYS A 253 43.40 23.32 -12.30
C LYS A 253 42.52 24.56 -12.54
N GLY A 254 41.71 24.84 -11.52
CA GLY A 254 41.17 26.17 -11.25
C GLY A 254 39.75 26.42 -11.74
N SER A 255 38.80 26.51 -10.80
CA SER A 255 37.89 27.66 -10.72
C SER A 255 37.13 27.64 -9.39
N ASN A 256 36.96 28.82 -8.81
CA ASN A 256 36.17 29.11 -7.61
C ASN A 256 34.69 28.77 -7.85
N VAL A 257 34.02 28.18 -6.86
CA VAL A 257 32.56 28.02 -6.89
C VAL A 257 31.93 29.27 -6.29
N GLU A 258 31.37 30.12 -7.14
CA GLU A 258 30.49 31.22 -6.75
C GLU A 258 29.13 30.62 -6.33
N TYR A 259 28.70 30.93 -5.11
CA TYR A 259 27.47 30.40 -4.52
C TYR A 259 26.27 31.23 -4.98
N ALA A 260 25.35 30.64 -5.76
CA ALA A 260 24.09 31.28 -6.12
C ALA A 260 23.09 31.19 -4.93
N PRO A 261 22.54 32.31 -4.43
CA PRO A 261 21.57 32.27 -3.34
C PRO A 261 20.18 31.83 -3.83
N LEU A 262 19.49 31.05 -2.98
CA LEU A 262 18.10 30.59 -3.18
C LEU A 262 17.10 31.77 -3.23
N PRO A 263 16.03 31.68 -4.04
CA PRO A 263 15.07 32.77 -4.18
C PRO A 263 14.22 32.95 -2.92
N HIS A 264 14.21 34.18 -2.39
CA HIS A 264 13.31 34.60 -1.33
C HIS A 264 11.91 34.86 -1.90
N TYR A 265 10.89 34.19 -1.35
CA TYR A 265 9.50 34.53 -1.60
C TYR A 265 9.08 35.69 -0.67
N ASN A 266 8.40 36.70 -1.20
CA ASN A 266 7.81 37.78 -0.40
C ASN A 266 6.28 37.80 -0.61
N ALA A 267 5.53 37.59 0.46
CA ALA A 267 4.13 37.17 0.46
C ALA A 267 3.10 38.31 0.40
N THR A 268 3.44 39.46 -0.19
CA THR A 268 2.52 40.60 -0.23
C THR A 268 1.94 40.92 -1.61
N ASN A 269 2.65 40.67 -2.73
CA ASN A 269 2.18 41.16 -4.04
C ASN A 269 2.20 40.13 -5.19
N GLY A 270 2.45 38.84 -4.94
CA GLY A 270 2.17 37.76 -5.92
C GLY A 270 2.93 37.78 -7.26
N ALA A 271 4.03 38.52 -7.40
CA ALA A 271 4.83 38.56 -8.63
C ALA A 271 6.18 37.84 -8.46
N VAL A 272 6.57 37.05 -9.47
CA VAL A 272 7.86 36.34 -9.54
C VAL A 272 8.77 37.08 -10.50
N ASN A 273 9.86 37.68 -10.01
CA ASN A 273 10.86 38.32 -10.87
C ASN A 273 11.90 37.28 -11.30
N LEU A 274 11.86 36.87 -12.58
CA LEU A 274 12.97 36.15 -13.20
C LEU A 274 13.91 37.20 -13.81
N GLY A 275 15.03 37.46 -13.12
CA GLY A 275 16.12 38.26 -13.68
C GLY A 275 16.78 37.50 -14.81
N VAL A 276 16.47 37.86 -16.05
CA VAL A 276 17.25 37.52 -17.24
C VAL A 276 18.37 38.53 -17.35
N ASN A 277 19.62 38.07 -17.29
CA ASN A 277 20.78 38.87 -17.66
C ASN A 277 21.22 38.39 -19.05
N SER A 278 21.07 39.25 -20.04
CA SER A 278 21.71 39.12 -21.35
C SER A 278 22.58 40.36 -21.50
N GLU A 279 23.90 40.14 -21.57
CA GLU A 279 24.84 41.14 -22.04
C GLU A 279 25.09 40.91 -23.53
N ASP A 280 25.17 42.04 -24.22
CA ASP A 280 25.86 42.33 -25.48
C ASP A 280 25.05 42.43 -26.79
N GLU A 281 25.10 43.68 -27.27
CA GLU A 281 25.07 44.23 -28.64
C GLU A 281 23.80 44.98 -29.10
N ASP A 282 24.09 46.21 -29.51
CA ASP A 282 23.24 47.39 -29.68
C ASP A 282 22.47 47.45 -31.02
N ASP A 283 21.45 48.32 -30.98
CA ASP A 283 20.90 49.18 -32.03
C ASP A 283 19.75 48.74 -32.97
N ASP A 284 18.77 49.66 -32.96
CA ASP A 284 17.80 50.09 -33.98
C ASP A 284 16.40 49.43 -34.10
N GLU A 285 15.46 50.09 -33.41
CA GLU A 285 14.19 50.71 -33.87
C GLU A 285 13.06 49.90 -34.59
N GLU A 286 11.85 50.19 -34.08
CA GLU A 286 10.49 50.22 -34.67
C GLU A 286 9.53 49.02 -34.54
N GLU A 287 8.48 49.30 -33.75
CA GLU A 287 7.03 48.97 -33.78
C GLU A 287 6.52 47.68 -34.45
N ASP A 288 5.76 46.87 -33.70
CA ASP A 288 4.31 46.71 -33.92
C ASP A 288 3.66 45.75 -32.90
N GLU A 289 2.60 46.21 -32.24
CA GLU A 289 1.73 45.43 -31.36
C GLU A 289 0.70 44.61 -32.15
N VAL A 290 0.48 43.34 -31.78
CA VAL A 290 -0.75 42.61 -32.15
C VAL A 290 -1.37 41.98 -30.90
N PHE A 291 -2.49 42.56 -30.50
CA PHE A 291 -3.42 42.10 -29.46
C PHE A 291 -4.11 40.78 -29.80
N VAL A 292 -4.38 39.93 -28.79
CA VAL A 292 -5.61 39.11 -28.75
C VAL A 292 -6.19 39.09 -27.34
N ASN A 293 -7.35 39.73 -27.17
CA ASN A 293 -8.22 39.69 -25.99
C ASN A 293 -8.97 38.36 -25.87
N VAL A 294 -9.30 37.95 -24.64
CA VAL A 294 -10.42 37.03 -24.34
C VAL A 294 -11.34 37.70 -23.31
N PRO A 295 -12.67 37.81 -23.55
CA PRO A 295 -13.58 38.53 -22.66
C PRO A 295 -14.13 37.64 -21.54
N ALA A 296 -14.30 38.25 -20.37
CA ALA A 296 -15.10 37.74 -19.26
C ALA A 296 -16.58 38.12 -19.45
N SER A 297 -17.50 37.21 -19.11
CA SER A 297 -18.92 37.51 -18.94
C SER A 297 -19.35 37.30 -17.48
N GLN A 298 -20.17 38.24 -17.04
CA GLN A 298 -20.49 38.61 -15.67
C GLN A 298 -21.58 37.74 -15.01
N ALA A 299 -21.58 37.83 -13.68
CA ALA A 299 -22.60 37.39 -12.75
C ALA A 299 -23.92 38.18 -12.86
N VAL A 300 -25.00 37.54 -12.40
CA VAL A 300 -26.00 38.13 -11.51
C VAL A 300 -26.08 37.22 -10.28
#